data_AF-A0A958N1S5-F1
#
_entry.id   AF-A0A958N1S5-F1
#
_cell.length_a   1.000
_cell.length_b   1.000
_cell.length_c   1.000
_cell.angle_alpha   90.00
_cell.angle_beta   90.00
_cell.angle_gamma   90.00
#
_symmetry.space_group_name_H-M   'P 1'
#
loop_
_entity.id
_entity.type
_entity.pdbx_description
1 polymer ?
#
loop_
_entity_poly.entity_id
_entity_poly.type
_entity_poly.pdbx_seq_one_letter_code
_entity_poly.pdbx_strand_id
1 'polypeptide(L)'
;MFKKNESKKEEATEKVAQSQMSAGQQKEPAQLPKQIAKEQKKIDGPKQLSQKESVYLAVCKIVDQDKLKLDEKPMIKNILTKEQLERVHDLVCDDLSSKRCRLKDTEGNQRKLADPAKLRKYVRGMVQNWFRRDDRLNGDKSFK
;
A
#
# COMPACT_ATOMS: atom_id res chain seq x y z
N MET A 1 19.97 -48.24 -34.90
CA MET A 1 21.36 -47.73 -35.02
C MET A 1 21.46 -46.41 -34.26
N PHE A 2 22.42 -46.30 -33.33
CA PHE A 2 23.21 -45.12 -32.87
C PHE A 2 22.53 -43.73 -32.81
N LYS A 3 22.63 -42.88 -31.77
CA LYS A 3 23.66 -42.55 -30.73
C LYS A 3 22.92 -41.93 -29.52
N LYS A 4 23.19 -42.25 -28.24
CA LYS A 4 24.33 -41.89 -27.35
C LYS A 4 24.52 -40.38 -27.07
N ASN A 5 24.66 -40.08 -25.76
CA ASN A 5 25.29 -38.92 -25.07
C ASN A 5 24.36 -37.70 -24.84
N GLU A 6 24.31 -36.99 -23.70
CA GLU A 6 25.26 -36.61 -22.63
C GLU A 6 24.44 -36.15 -21.37
N SER A 7 24.73 -36.57 -20.13
CA SER A 7 25.70 -36.05 -19.12
C SER A 7 25.21 -34.93 -18.17
N LYS A 8 25.57 -35.10 -16.88
CA LYS A 8 25.74 -34.11 -15.76
C LYS A 8 24.45 -33.70 -15.00
N LYS A 9 24.36 -33.66 -13.66
CA LYS A 9 25.26 -33.37 -12.50
C LYS A 9 24.67 -34.06 -11.25
N GLU A 10 25.42 -34.77 -10.41
CA GLU A 10 26.15 -34.31 -9.20
C GLU A 10 25.38 -33.38 -8.26
N GLU A 11 24.92 -33.91 -7.11
CA GLU A 11 25.34 -33.53 -5.74
C GLU A 11 24.42 -34.22 -4.71
N ALA A 12 24.94 -35.25 -4.02
CA ALA A 12 24.28 -35.83 -2.86
C ALA A 12 25.03 -35.37 -1.60
N THR A 13 24.39 -34.43 -0.91
CA THR A 13 24.76 -33.89 0.39
C THR A 13 24.61 -34.95 1.48
N GLU A 14 25.70 -35.36 2.11
CA GLU A 14 25.66 -36.01 3.41
C GLU A 14 27.00 -35.83 4.11
N LYS A 15 27.05 -34.97 5.15
CA LYS A 15 27.56 -35.36 6.49
C LYS A 15 27.73 -34.20 7.47
N VAL A 16 27.36 -34.57 8.70
CA VAL A 16 27.96 -34.19 9.99
C VAL A 16 27.44 -32.90 10.62
N ALA A 17 26.47 -33.14 11.51
CA ALA A 17 26.16 -32.34 12.67
C ALA A 17 27.41 -32.17 13.56
N GLN A 18 27.67 -30.93 13.97
CA GLN A 18 28.50 -30.64 15.12
C GLN A 18 27.79 -29.62 16.00
N SER A 19 27.09 -30.13 17.01
CA SER A 19 26.66 -29.37 18.17
C SER A 19 27.89 -28.95 18.96
N GLN A 20 28.10 -27.64 19.11
CA GLN A 20 28.86 -27.11 20.22
C GLN A 20 28.05 -26.01 20.91
N MET A 21 27.88 -26.23 22.21
CA MET A 21 27.25 -25.34 23.15
C MET A 21 28.12 -24.11 23.37
N SER A 22 27.50 -22.95 23.52
CA SER A 22 28.04 -21.87 24.34
C SER A 22 26.88 -21.09 24.93
N ALA A 23 26.70 -21.31 26.23
CA ALA A 23 25.90 -20.47 27.11
C ALA A 23 26.58 -19.10 27.22
N GLY A 24 25.82 -18.03 26.99
CA GLY A 24 26.35 -16.67 27.05
C GLY A 24 25.23 -15.63 27.09
N GLN A 25 24.87 -15.26 28.32
CA GLN A 25 24.32 -13.97 28.72
C GLN A 25 22.94 -13.55 28.18
N GLN A 26 21.96 -13.70 29.08
CA GLN A 26 20.79 -12.84 29.17
C GLN A 26 21.22 -11.37 29.28
N LYS A 27 20.67 -10.50 28.43
CA LYS A 27 20.43 -9.09 28.75
C LYS A 27 19.04 -8.70 28.29
N GLU A 28 18.36 -8.00 29.20
CA GLU A 28 16.98 -7.54 29.18
C GLU A 28 16.55 -6.79 27.90
N PRO A 29 15.23 -6.76 27.63
CA PRO A 29 14.65 -6.01 26.54
C PRO A 29 14.70 -4.50 26.84
N ALA A 30 15.67 -3.81 26.25
CA ALA A 30 15.67 -2.35 26.20
C ALA A 30 14.49 -1.87 25.34
N GLN A 31 13.41 -1.49 26.01
CA GLN A 31 12.35 -0.65 25.46
C GLN A 31 12.98 0.66 25.01
N LEU A 32 13.13 0.86 23.69
CA LEU A 32 13.42 2.18 23.15
C LEU A 32 12.12 2.97 22.95
N PRO A 33 12.13 4.26 23.35
CA PRO A 33 10.94 5.06 23.60
C PRO A 33 10.16 5.40 22.33
N LYS A 34 8.82 5.32 22.46
CA LYS A 34 7.86 6.04 21.64
C LYS A 34 8.12 7.54 21.78
N GLN A 35 8.87 8.15 20.85
CA GLN A 35 8.79 9.59 20.53
C GLN A 35 9.72 9.93 19.36
N ILE A 36 9.17 9.93 18.15
CA ILE A 36 9.61 10.88 17.12
C ILE A 36 8.35 11.61 16.66
N ALA A 37 8.05 12.66 17.41
CA ALA A 37 7.14 13.69 16.99
C ALA A 37 7.77 14.46 15.81
N LYS A 38 6.94 14.73 14.80
CA LYS A 38 6.81 16.01 14.10
C LYS A 38 8.10 16.82 13.92
N GLU A 39 8.66 16.80 12.73
CA GLU A 39 8.80 17.99 11.86
C GLU A 39 9.52 17.59 10.59
N GLN A 40 8.80 17.53 9.46
CA GLN A 40 9.44 17.66 8.16
C GLN A 40 8.83 18.87 7.49
N LYS A 41 9.51 19.98 7.77
CA LYS A 41 9.79 21.17 6.95
C LYS A 41 9.00 21.27 5.64
N LYS A 42 8.35 22.43 5.48
CA LYS A 42 7.87 22.97 4.20
C LYS A 42 9.05 23.01 3.23
N ILE A 43 8.98 22.18 2.19
CA ILE A 43 9.80 22.31 0.99
C ILE A 43 8.79 22.75 -0.07
N ASP A 44 8.96 23.96 -0.62
CA ASP A 44 8.15 24.50 -1.72
C ASP A 44 8.50 23.77 -3.03
N GLY A 45 8.25 22.46 -3.05
CA GLY A 45 8.11 21.66 -4.26
C GLY A 45 6.64 21.48 -4.63
N PRO A 46 6.31 20.85 -5.79
CA PRO A 46 4.94 20.52 -6.12
C PRO A 46 4.34 19.74 -4.96
N LYS A 47 3.32 20.33 -4.31
CA LYS A 47 2.72 19.83 -3.08
C LYS A 47 2.20 18.42 -3.31
N GLN A 48 2.97 17.41 -2.89
CA GLN A 48 2.55 16.01 -3.01
C GLN A 48 1.25 15.81 -2.24
N LEU A 49 0.30 15.14 -2.88
CA LEU A 49 -0.99 14.85 -2.28
C LEU A 49 -0.80 13.85 -1.14
N SER A 50 -1.57 14.03 -0.07
CA SER A 50 -1.69 12.97 0.94
C SER A 50 -2.51 11.81 0.37
N GLN A 51 -2.37 10.61 0.94
CA GLN A 51 -3.18 9.46 0.56
C GLN A 51 -4.68 9.75 0.65
N LYS A 52 -5.11 10.40 1.74
CA LYS A 52 -6.50 10.84 1.94
C LYS A 52 -6.96 11.73 0.79
N GLU A 53 -6.12 12.69 0.40
CA GLU A 53 -6.46 13.67 -0.61
C GLU A 53 -6.48 13.08 -2.03
N SER A 54 -5.53 12.20 -2.35
CA SER A 54 -5.53 11.47 -3.63
C SER A 54 -6.80 10.63 -3.80
N VAL A 55 -7.25 9.92 -2.75
CA VAL A 55 -8.51 9.16 -2.79
C VAL A 55 -9.71 10.09 -2.99
N TYR A 56 -9.79 11.18 -2.22
CA TYR A 56 -10.89 12.14 -2.34
C TYR A 56 -10.97 12.76 -3.75
N LEU A 57 -9.85 13.23 -4.29
CA LEU A 57 -9.78 13.82 -5.63
C LEU A 57 -10.13 12.80 -6.72
N ALA A 58 -9.67 11.56 -6.60
CA ALA A 58 -10.03 10.49 -7.53
C ALA A 58 -11.54 10.24 -7.54
N VAL A 59 -12.18 10.21 -6.38
CA VAL A 59 -13.64 10.11 -6.26
C VAL A 59 -14.34 11.32 -6.89
N CYS A 60 -13.93 12.55 -6.55
CA CYS A 60 -14.52 13.76 -7.10
C CYS A 60 -14.44 13.79 -8.62
N LYS A 61 -13.31 13.36 -9.19
CA LYS A 61 -13.13 13.26 -10.65
C LYS A 61 -14.14 12.29 -11.27
N ILE A 62 -14.37 11.12 -10.68
CA ILE A 62 -15.33 10.16 -11.21
C ILE A 62 -16.77 10.66 -11.06
N VAL A 63 -17.10 11.26 -9.93
CA VAL A 63 -18.43 11.87 -9.70
C VAL A 63 -18.73 12.96 -10.73
N ASP A 64 -17.74 13.83 -11.00
CA ASP A 64 -17.86 14.91 -11.99
C ASP A 64 -17.96 14.36 -13.43
N GLN A 65 -17.08 13.42 -13.79
CA GLN A 65 -17.07 12.80 -15.12
C GLN A 65 -18.37 12.06 -15.45
N ASP A 66 -18.92 11.34 -14.47
CA ASP A 66 -20.13 10.54 -14.65
C ASP A 66 -21.42 11.30 -14.28
N LYS A 67 -21.28 12.58 -13.88
CA LYS A 67 -22.40 13.46 -13.46
C LYS A 67 -23.30 12.82 -12.42
N LEU A 68 -22.70 12.15 -11.44
CA LEU A 68 -23.45 11.45 -10.40
C LEU A 68 -24.17 12.44 -9.49
N LYS A 69 -25.47 12.20 -9.27
CA LYS A 69 -26.25 12.97 -8.28
C LYS A 69 -25.91 12.47 -6.88
N LEU A 70 -25.32 13.36 -6.08
CA LEU A 70 -25.10 13.12 -4.66
C LEU A 70 -26.35 13.56 -3.88
N ASP A 71 -27.40 12.73 -3.91
CA ASP A 71 -28.64 13.03 -3.19
C ASP A 71 -28.41 12.95 -1.67
N GLU A 72 -28.57 14.04 -0.93
CA GLU A 72 -28.47 14.17 0.55
C GLU A 72 -27.64 13.09 1.29
N LYS A 73 -26.31 13.29 1.29
CA LYS A 73 -25.32 12.60 2.15
C LYS A 73 -25.34 11.05 2.15
N PRO A 74 -25.37 10.32 1.01
CA PRO A 74 -25.15 8.88 1.04
C PRO A 74 -23.65 8.60 1.22
N MET A 75 -23.32 7.48 1.87
CA MET A 75 -21.93 7.00 1.83
C MET A 75 -21.53 6.79 0.37
N ILE A 76 -20.40 7.36 -0.07
CA ILE A 76 -19.97 7.32 -1.47
C ILE A 76 -19.86 5.88 -2.01
N LYS A 77 -19.50 4.94 -1.14
CA LYS A 77 -19.39 3.50 -1.46
C LYS A 77 -20.70 2.90 -1.98
N ASN A 78 -21.84 3.48 -1.62
CA ASN A 78 -23.17 3.02 -2.02
C ASN A 78 -23.63 3.68 -3.33
N ILE A 79 -22.98 4.79 -3.72
CA ILE A 79 -23.28 5.55 -4.93
C ILE A 79 -22.46 5.03 -6.10
N LEU A 80 -21.17 4.74 -5.86
CA LEU A 80 -20.27 4.29 -6.90
C LEU A 80 -20.58 2.84 -7.32
N THR A 81 -20.74 2.64 -8.62
CA THR A 81 -20.79 1.31 -9.21
C THR A 81 -19.44 0.60 -9.07
N LYS A 82 -19.43 -0.72 -9.28
CA LYS A 82 -18.18 -1.51 -9.27
C LYS A 82 -17.15 -0.99 -10.28
N GLU A 83 -17.61 -0.58 -11.46
CA GLU A 83 -16.74 -0.06 -12.53
C GLU A 83 -16.15 1.30 -12.18
N GLN A 84 -16.96 2.19 -11.60
CA GLN A 84 -16.49 3.48 -11.08
C GLN A 84 -15.48 3.30 -9.96
N LEU A 85 -15.72 2.34 -9.06
CA LEU A 85 -14.79 2.02 -7.98
C LEU A 85 -13.45 1.50 -8.50
N GLU A 86 -13.46 0.65 -9.53
CA GLU A 86 -12.21 0.21 -10.17
C GLU A 86 -11.47 1.38 -10.82
N ARG A 87 -12.16 2.33 -11.46
CA ARG A 87 -11.53 3.57 -11.96
C ARG A 87 -10.92 4.41 -10.84
N VAL A 88 -11.57 4.51 -9.67
CA VAL A 88 -10.98 5.17 -8.49
C VAL A 88 -9.68 4.45 -8.07
N HIS A 89 -9.67 3.12 -8.02
CA HIS A 89 -8.46 2.36 -7.71
C HIS A 89 -7.33 2.64 -8.70
N ASP A 90 -7.64 2.67 -9.99
CA ASP A 90 -6.64 2.87 -11.04
C ASP A 90 -6.06 4.30 -10.99
N LEU A 91 -6.90 5.34 -10.80
CA LEU A 91 -6.43 6.73 -10.62
C LEU A 91 -5.49 6.88 -9.41
N VAL A 92 -5.79 6.21 -8.30
CA VAL A 92 -4.96 6.27 -7.09
C VAL A 92 -3.66 5.46 -7.27
N CYS A 93 -3.69 4.34 -7.99
CA CYS A 93 -2.48 3.60 -8.39
C CYS A 93 -1.55 4.49 -9.24
N ASP A 94 -2.10 5.25 -10.18
CA ASP A 94 -1.36 6.16 -11.04
C ASP A 94 -0.74 7.30 -10.22
N ASP A 95 -1.48 7.90 -9.28
CA ASP A 95 -0.96 8.94 -8.39
C ASP A 95 0.22 8.46 -7.54
N LEU A 96 0.17 7.21 -7.06
CA LEU A 96 1.25 6.61 -6.27
C LEU A 96 2.47 6.27 -7.15
N SER A 97 2.24 5.71 -8.33
CA SER A 97 3.31 5.32 -9.26
C SER A 97 4.03 6.55 -9.84
N SER A 98 3.29 7.63 -10.10
CA SER A 98 3.82 8.91 -10.57
C SER A 98 4.43 9.80 -9.49
N LYS A 99 4.50 9.33 -8.23
CA LYS A 99 4.98 10.09 -7.06
C LYS A 99 4.21 11.40 -6.80
N ARG A 100 2.99 11.52 -7.33
CA ARG A 100 2.05 12.62 -7.03
C ARG A 100 1.42 12.47 -5.65
N CYS A 101 1.25 11.23 -5.18
CA CYS A 101 0.80 10.91 -3.84
C CYS A 101 1.97 10.46 -2.95
N ARG A 102 2.07 11.03 -1.75
CA ARG A 102 3.17 10.77 -0.82
C ARG A 102 2.98 9.42 -0.13
N LEU A 103 3.98 8.54 -0.29
CA LEU A 103 4.19 7.37 0.55
C LEU A 103 5.36 7.60 1.49
N LYS A 104 5.31 7.02 2.69
CA LYS A 104 6.49 6.95 3.56
C LYS A 104 7.55 6.10 2.85
N ASP A 105 8.79 6.56 2.90
CA ASP A 105 9.91 5.82 2.35
C ASP A 105 10.28 4.68 3.29
N THR A 106 9.68 3.52 3.02
CA THR A 106 9.93 2.28 3.74
C THR A 106 10.11 1.17 2.72
N GLU A 107 10.95 0.17 3.03
CA GLU A 107 11.16 -0.97 2.13
C GLU A 107 9.83 -1.62 1.72
N GLY A 108 8.91 -1.75 2.68
CA GLY A 108 7.58 -2.31 2.44
C GLY A 108 6.75 -1.50 1.44
N ASN A 109 6.94 -0.19 1.30
CA ASN A 109 6.25 0.63 0.31
C ASN A 109 6.98 0.64 -1.03
N GLN A 110 8.31 0.65 -1.03
CA GLN A 110 9.11 0.50 -2.25
C GLN A 110 8.79 -0.81 -2.98
N ARG A 111 8.68 -1.92 -2.23
CA ARG A 111 8.27 -3.23 -2.79
C ARG A 111 6.86 -3.22 -3.40
N LYS A 112 5.94 -2.38 -2.89
CA LYS A 112 4.61 -2.22 -3.49
C LYS A 112 4.69 -1.40 -4.77
N LEU A 113 5.46 -0.31 -4.77
CA LEU A 113 5.64 0.54 -5.96
C LEU A 113 6.36 -0.18 -7.10
N ALA A 114 7.22 -1.15 -6.78
CA ALA A 114 7.91 -1.98 -7.78
C ALA A 114 7.01 -3.03 -8.45
N ASP A 115 5.85 -3.37 -7.85
CA ASP A 115 4.97 -4.45 -8.33
C ASP A 115 3.52 -3.95 -8.46
N PRO A 116 3.02 -3.73 -9.69
CA PRO A 116 1.68 -3.21 -9.94
C PRO A 116 0.57 -4.04 -9.28
N ALA A 117 0.71 -5.37 -9.20
CA ALA A 117 -0.30 -6.23 -8.59
C ALA A 117 -0.36 -6.02 -7.07
N LYS A 118 0.81 -5.90 -6.42
CA LYS A 118 0.90 -5.58 -4.99
C LYS A 118 0.39 -4.17 -4.70
N LEU A 119 0.72 -3.20 -5.55
CA LEU A 119 0.22 -1.84 -5.44
C LEU A 119 -1.30 -1.81 -5.50
N ARG A 120 -1.91 -2.48 -6.49
CA ARG A 120 -3.36 -2.53 -6.65
C ARG A 120 -4.08 -3.16 -5.46
N LYS A 121 -3.52 -4.25 -4.90
CA LYS A 121 -4.05 -4.85 -3.66
C LYS A 121 -3.97 -3.90 -2.48
N TYR A 122 -2.87 -3.16 -2.34
CA TYR A 122 -2.71 -2.15 -1.29
C TYR A 122 -3.70 -0.99 -1.45
N VAL A 123 -3.86 -0.47 -2.67
CA VAL A 123 -4.77 0.64 -2.98
C VAL A 123 -6.21 0.26 -2.69
N ARG A 124 -6.66 -0.95 -3.03
CA ARG A 124 -8.01 -1.44 -2.68
C ARG A 124 -8.28 -1.34 -1.18
N GLY A 125 -7.36 -1.81 -0.34
CA GLY A 125 -7.50 -1.70 1.12
C GLY A 125 -7.46 -0.25 1.61
N MET A 126 -6.57 0.57 1.03
CA MET A 126 -6.42 1.98 1.37
C MET A 126 -7.69 2.79 1.05
N VAL A 127 -8.26 2.60 -0.14
CA VAL A 127 -9.49 3.29 -0.60
C VAL A 127 -10.67 2.91 0.28
N GLN A 128 -10.88 1.62 0.55
CA GLN A 128 -11.96 1.17 1.43
C GLN A 128 -11.83 1.73 2.85
N ASN A 129 -10.60 1.80 3.37
CA ASN A 129 -10.34 2.42 4.67
C ASN A 129 -10.68 3.91 4.65
N TRP A 130 -10.33 4.66 3.61
CA TRP A 130 -10.65 6.08 3.51
C TRP A 130 -12.13 6.35 3.28
N PHE A 131 -12.86 5.50 2.57
CA PHE A 131 -14.33 5.63 2.47
C PHE A 131 -15.04 5.54 3.82
N ARG A 132 -14.45 4.84 4.80
CA ARG A 132 -14.98 4.73 6.15
C ARG A 132 -14.52 5.87 7.07
N ARG A 133 -13.36 6.47 6.79
CA ARG A 133 -12.66 7.41 7.68
C ARG A 133 -12.67 8.87 7.23
N ASP A 134 -12.93 9.14 5.95
CA ASP A 134 -13.04 10.49 5.43
C ASP A 134 -14.50 10.95 5.52
N ASP A 135 -14.79 11.88 6.42
CA ASP A 135 -16.15 12.39 6.66
C ASP A 135 -16.76 12.99 5.39
N ARG A 136 -15.92 13.55 4.50
CA ARG A 136 -16.33 14.08 3.19
C ARG A 136 -16.93 13.00 2.27
N LEU A 137 -16.54 11.74 2.46
CA LEU A 137 -16.97 10.59 1.67
C LEU A 137 -18.02 9.73 2.40
N ASN A 138 -18.14 9.90 3.72
CA ASN A 138 -18.93 9.05 4.60
C ASN A 138 -20.25 9.70 5.08
N GLY A 139 -20.54 10.95 4.70
CA GLY A 139 -21.83 11.59 4.97
C GLY A 139 -22.14 11.78 6.47
N ASP A 140 -21.18 12.25 7.26
CA ASP A 140 -21.29 12.55 8.71
C ASP A 140 -21.46 11.34 9.67
N LYS A 141 -21.22 10.10 9.23
CA LYS A 141 -21.08 8.99 10.19
C LYS A 141 -19.69 9.02 10.83
N SER A 142 -19.49 9.86 11.83
CA SER A 142 -18.33 9.76 12.71
C SER A 142 -18.25 8.34 13.24
N PHE A 143 -17.21 7.59 12.84
CA PHE A 143 -16.92 6.25 13.36
C PHE A 143 -16.61 6.41 14.86
N LYS A 144 -17.63 6.29 15.72
CA LYS A 144 -17.49 6.20 17.18
C LYS A 144 -17.23 4.76 17.59
#